data_AF-K2ERC4-F1
#
_entry.id   AF-K2ERC4-F1
#
_cell.length_a   1.000
_cell.length_b   1.000
_cell.length_c   1.000
_cell.angle_alpha   90.00
_cell.angle_beta   90.00
_cell.angle_gamma   90.00
#
_symmetry.space_group_name_H-M   'P 1'
#
loop_
_entity.id
_entity.type
_entity.pdbx_description
1 polymer ?
#
loop_
_entity_poly.entity_id
_entity_poly.type
_entity_poly.pdbx_seq_one_letter_code
_entity_poly.pdbx_strand_id
1 'polypeptide(L)'
;MKSLFKFSYLEEFFMVAVQEYNFINLKDFFLSIRRIEPKTIVLRIDVDFDPLRVKNIADILNKYNIKGTFFLGCTENTIFFHFQC
;
A
#
# COMPACT_ATOMS: atom_id res chain seq x y z
N MET A 1 8.69 13.30 -20.88
CA MET A 1 9.52 12.14 -20.48
C MET A 1 8.69 11.33 -19.50
N LYS A 2 8.12 10.17 -19.89
CA LYS A 2 7.42 9.31 -18.94
C LYS A 2 8.49 8.57 -18.13
N SER A 3 8.62 8.92 -16.85
CA SER A 3 9.36 8.08 -15.89
C SER A 3 8.82 6.66 -15.98
N LEU A 4 9.67 5.69 -16.34
CA LEU A 4 9.29 4.28 -16.29
C LEU A 4 9.27 3.89 -14.81
N PHE A 5 8.08 3.74 -14.24
CA PHE A 5 7.93 3.16 -12.92
C PHE A 5 8.53 1.76 -12.90
N LYS A 6 9.44 1.49 -11.96
CA LYS A 6 10.02 0.17 -11.71
C LYS A 6 9.69 -0.25 -10.29
N PHE A 7 9.27 -1.51 -10.12
CA PHE A 7 8.98 -2.07 -8.81
C PHE A 7 10.18 -2.06 -7.85
N SER A 8 11.42 -2.07 -8.39
CA SER A 8 12.64 -1.93 -7.59
C SER A 8 12.68 -0.62 -6.79
N TYR A 9 12.19 0.49 -7.36
CA TYR A 9 12.15 1.77 -6.63
C TYR A 9 11.13 1.76 -5.50
N LEU A 10 10.00 1.07 -5.70
CA LEU A 10 9.01 0.88 -4.64
C LEU A 10 9.58 0.00 -3.51
N GLU A 11 10.32 -1.04 -3.88
CA GLU A 11 11.00 -1.91 -2.93
C GLU A 11 12.08 -1.18 -2.12
N GLU A 12 12.93 -0.40 -2.79
CA GLU A 12 13.96 0.44 -2.16
C GLU A 12 13.34 1.45 -1.19
N PHE A 13 12.22 2.09 -1.58
CA PHE A 13 11.48 3.00 -0.72
C PHE A 13 11.04 2.30 0.57
N PHE A 14 10.36 1.16 0.46
CA PHE A 14 9.84 0.47 1.63
C PHE A 14 10.95 -0.12 2.51
N MET A 15 12.04 -0.60 1.93
CA MET A 15 13.22 -1.07 2.67
C MET A 15 13.77 -0.01 3.63
N VAL A 16 13.81 1.26 3.20
CA VAL A 16 14.28 2.37 4.04
C VAL A 16 13.18 2.84 4.99
N ALA A 17 11.96 3.01 4.48
CA ALA A 17 10.87 3.62 5.24
C ALA A 17 10.45 2.79 6.46
N VAL A 18 10.47 1.45 6.40
CA VAL A 18 10.12 0.60 7.56
C VAL A 18 11.08 0.71 8.74
N GLN A 19 12.25 1.32 8.55
CA GLN A 19 13.19 1.59 9.65
C GLN A 19 12.74 2.77 10.52
N GLU A 20 11.92 3.67 9.97
CA GLU A 20 11.53 4.91 10.62
C GLU A 20 10.02 5.06 10.83
N TYR A 21 9.22 4.41 9.99
CA TYR A 21 7.77 4.57 9.96
C TYR A 21 7.04 3.26 10.24
N ASN A 22 5.95 3.37 11.00
CA ASN A 22 4.96 2.31 11.11
C ASN A 22 3.93 2.46 9.99
N PHE A 23 3.51 1.37 9.37
CA PHE A 23 2.53 1.40 8.29
C PHE A 23 1.22 0.75 8.73
N ILE A 24 0.12 1.46 8.51
CA ILE A 24 -1.22 0.97 8.79
C ILE A 24 -2.10 1.03 7.53
N ASN A 25 -3.07 0.12 7.48
CA ASN A 25 -4.11 0.15 6.48
C ASN A 25 -5.21 1.17 6.88
N LEU A 26 -6.14 1.46 5.96
CA LEU A 26 -7.22 2.40 6.24
C LEU A 26 -8.18 1.94 7.33
N LYS A 27 -8.43 0.63 7.44
CA LYS A 27 -9.31 0.07 8.48
C LYS A 27 -8.74 0.38 9.87
N ASP A 28 -7.45 0.10 10.09
CA ASP A 28 -6.75 0.37 11.32
C ASP A 28 -6.76 1.88 11.63
N PHE A 29 -6.54 2.72 10.61
CA PHE A 29 -6.67 4.18 10.74
C PHE A 29 -8.05 4.61 11.22
N PHE A 30 -9.13 4.16 10.56
CA PHE A 30 -10.50 4.51 10.94
C PHE A 30 -10.91 3.98 12.32
N LEU A 31 -10.37 2.84 12.75
CA LEU A 31 -10.62 2.29 14.09
C LEU A 31 -9.82 3.03 15.18
N SER A 32 -8.68 3.62 14.82
CA SER A 32 -7.77 4.32 15.75
C SER A 32 -8.21 5.75 16.11
N ILE A 33 -9.52 6.01 16.21
CA ILE A 33 -10.24 7.30 16.33
C ILE A 33 -9.64 8.31 17.34
N ARG A 34 -8.75 7.89 18.25
CA ARG A 34 -8.21 8.75 19.31
C ARG A 34 -6.69 8.78 19.47
N ARG A 35 -5.91 7.95 18.77
CA ARG A 35 -4.44 8.00 18.89
C ARG A 35 -3.75 7.25 17.76
N ILE A 36 -3.07 8.00 16.91
CA ILE A 36 -2.11 7.48 15.94
C ILE A 36 -0.73 7.79 16.49
N GLU A 37 0.14 6.78 16.53
CA GLU A 37 1.51 6.98 17.00
C GLU A 37 2.29 7.88 16.04
N PRO A 38 3.22 8.72 16.55
CA PRO A 38 4.12 9.48 15.69
C PRO A 38 4.83 8.56 14.69
N LYS A 39 5.15 9.10 13.51
CA LYS A 39 5.76 8.34 12.40
C LYS A 39 4.91 7.18 11.88
N THR A 40 3.58 7.28 11.96
CA THR A 40 2.69 6.35 11.27
C THR A 40 2.31 6.85 9.88
N ILE A 41 2.39 5.99 8.88
CA ILE A 41 1.93 6.22 7.50
C ILE A 41 0.70 5.35 7.25
N VAL A 42 -0.37 5.98 6.76
CA VAL A 42 -1.55 5.25 6.26
C VAL A 42 -1.32 4.92 4.79
N LEU A 43 -1.18 3.64 4.46
CA LEU A 43 -0.86 3.21 3.10
C LEU A 43 -2.11 2.93 2.27
N ARG A 44 -2.40 3.83 1.34
CA ARG A 44 -3.45 3.71 0.33
C ARG A 44 -2.82 3.50 -1.04
N ILE A 45 -3.25 2.46 -1.75
CA ILE A 45 -2.68 2.07 -3.04
C ILE A 45 -3.80 2.06 -4.09
N ASP A 46 -3.80 3.05 -4.96
CA ASP A 46 -4.69 3.10 -6.12
C ASP A 46 -3.99 2.40 -7.29
N VAL A 47 -4.58 1.31 -7.77
CA VAL A 47 -4.07 0.58 -8.93
C VAL A 47 -5.23 0.14 -9.82
N ASP A 48 -5.00 0.20 -11.12
CA ASP A 48 -5.88 -0.43 -12.10
C ASP A 48 -5.97 -1.94 -11.81
N PHE A 49 -7.05 -2.58 -12.25
CA PHE A 49 -7.27 -4.02 -12.11
C PHE A 49 -6.31 -4.86 -13.01
N ASP A 50 -5.00 -4.71 -12.79
CA ASP A 50 -3.92 -5.52 -13.36
C ASP A 50 -3.43 -6.49 -12.27
N PRO A 51 -3.80 -7.79 -12.37
CA PRO A 51 -3.44 -8.78 -11.36
C PRO A 51 -1.94 -8.91 -11.13
N LEU A 52 -1.10 -8.73 -12.16
CA LEU A 52 0.35 -8.86 -12.03
C LEU A 52 0.93 -7.67 -11.26
N ARG A 53 0.44 -6.47 -11.55
CA ARG A 53 0.83 -5.26 -10.80
C ARG A 53 0.41 -5.36 -9.34
N VAL A 54 -0.82 -5.78 -9.07
CA VAL A 54 -1.33 -5.99 -7.70
C VAL A 54 -0.48 -7.02 -6.97
N LYS A 55 -0.22 -8.18 -7.59
CA LYS A 55 0.60 -9.23 -7.00
C LYS A 55 2.01 -8.74 -6.66
N ASN A 56 2.69 -8.04 -7.58
CA ASN A 56 4.04 -7.55 -7.33
C ASN A 56 4.09 -6.55 -6.16
N ILE A 57 3.09 -5.66 -6.06
CA ILE A 57 3.01 -4.74 -4.93
C ILE A 57 2.74 -5.52 -3.64
N ALA A 58 1.76 -6.43 -3.64
CA ALA A 58 1.44 -7.24 -2.47
C ALA A 58 2.65 -8.07 -1.99
N ASP A 59 3.42 -8.68 -2.90
CA ASP A 59 4.63 -9.43 -2.58
C ASP A 59 5.69 -8.54 -1.88
N ILE A 60 5.87 -7.30 -2.35
CA ILE A 60 6.77 -6.33 -1.71
C ILE A 60 6.26 -5.95 -0.31
N LEU A 61 4.97 -5.65 -0.16
CA LEU A 61 4.40 -5.29 1.14
C LEU A 61 4.51 -6.45 2.14
N ASN A 62 4.21 -7.68 1.71
CA ASN A 62 4.35 -8.90 2.49
C ASN A 62 5.78 -9.10 2.96
N LYS A 63 6.76 -8.93 2.07
CA LYS A 63 8.20 -9.08 2.38
C LYS A 63 8.63 -8.18 3.55
N TYR A 64 8.08 -6.98 3.66
CA TYR A 64 8.41 -6.02 4.71
C TYR A 64 7.36 -5.91 5.82
N ASN A 65 6.38 -6.83 5.87
CA ASN A 65 5.29 -6.83 6.84
C ASN A 65 4.52 -5.49 6.90
N ILE A 66 4.27 -4.91 5.73
CA ILE A 66 3.60 -3.61 5.58
C ILE A 66 2.12 -3.81 5.34
N LYS A 67 1.29 -3.19 6.17
CA LYS A 67 -0.15 -3.15 5.96
C LYS A 67 -0.51 -2.04 4.98
N GLY A 68 -1.44 -2.32 4.06
CA GLY A 68 -1.97 -1.34 3.13
C GLY A 68 -3.42 -1.61 2.74
N THR A 69 -4.02 -0.70 1.99
CA THR A 69 -5.35 -0.90 1.40
C THR A 69 -5.29 -0.62 -0.09
N PHE A 70 -5.64 -1.64 -0.88
CA PHE A 70 -5.76 -1.50 -2.33
C PHE A 70 -7.13 -0.96 -2.72
N PHE A 71 -7.12 -0.02 -3.65
CA PHE A 71 -8.29 0.48 -4.34
C PHE A 71 -8.16 0.03 -5.78
N LEU A 72 -8.96 -0.96 -6.16
CA LEU A 72 -8.92 -1.52 -7.49
C LEU A 72 -9.96 -0.83 -8.37
N GLY A 73 -9.48 -0.03 -9.32
CA GLY A 73 -10.32 0.58 -10.33
C GLY A 73 -10.61 -0.42 -11.45
N CYS A 74 -11.89 -0.76 -11.67
CA CYS A 74 -12.36 -1.21 -12.97
C CYS A 74 -12.91 0.01 -13.70
N THR A 75 -12.67 0.12 -15.01
CA THR A 75 -12.84 1.32 -15.83
C THR A 75 -14.23 1.99 -15.82
N GLU A 76 -15.25 1.44 -15.17
CA GLU A 76 -16.55 2.10 -14.97
C GLU A 76 -17.18 1.88 -13.58
N ASN A 77 -16.53 1.11 -12.69
CA ASN A 77 -17.02 0.83 -11.32
C ASN A 77 -15.84 0.55 -10.39
N THR A 78 -15.61 1.39 -9.39
CA THR A 78 -14.59 1.15 -8.35
C THR A 78 -15.04 0.02 -7.43
N ILE A 79 -14.30 -1.08 -7.40
CA ILE A 79 -14.55 -2.17 -6.46
C ILE A 79 -13.48 -2.11 -5.37
N PHE A 80 -13.89 -1.90 -4.13
CA PHE A 80 -12.98 -1.82 -2.99
C PHE A 80 -12.62 -3.22 -2.52
N PHE A 81 -11.35 -3.61 -2.67
CA PHE A 81 -10.85 -4.88 -2.12
C PHE A 81 -9.92 -4.60 -0.95
N HIS A 82 -10.35 -4.99 0.24
CA HIS A 82 -9.49 -4.97 1.42
C HIS A 82 -8.65 -6.25 1.43
N PHE A 83 -7.39 -6.14 1.03
CA PHE A 83 -6.40 -7.20 1.24
C PHE A 83 -5.73 -6.98 2.60
N GLN A 84 -5.88 -7.95 3.50
CA GLN A 84 -4.99 -8.07 4.66
C GLN A 84 -3.79 -8.89 4.23
N CYS A 85 -2.63 -8.23 4.20
CA CYS A 85 -1.32 -8.85 4.22
C CYS A 85 -1.01 -9.21 5.68
#